data_AF-A0A0M8QVW4-F1
#
_entry.id   AF-A0A0M8QVW4-F1
#
_cell.length_a   1.000
_cell.length_b   1.000
_cell.length_c   1.000
_cell.angle_alpha   90.00
_cell.angle_beta   90.00
_cell.angle_gamma   90.00
#
_symmetry.space_group_name_H-M   'P 1'
#
loop_
_entity.id
_entity.type
_entity.pdbx_description
1 polymer ?
#
loop_
_entity_poly.entity_id
_entity_poly.type
_entity_poly.pdbx_seq_one_letter_code
_entity_poly.pdbx_strand_id
1 'polypeptide(L)' 'MASAAIALPLAGSAAAETRLLPHYTGSFLECQTLGNQAAQRGELTGFSCVQEGHYVVMYPW' A
#
# COMPACT_ATOMS: atom_id res chain seq x y z
N MET A 1 -28.87 -33.24 -6.77
CA MET A 1 -27.76 -32.42 -7.30
C MET A 1 -28.01 -31.00 -6.87
N ALA A 2 -27.24 -30.47 -5.91
CA ALA A 2 -27.42 -29.10 -5.40
C ALA A 2 -26.25 -28.24 -5.88
N SER A 3 -26.56 -27.22 -6.66
CA SER A 3 -25.60 -26.29 -7.25
C SER A 3 -24.99 -25.40 -6.17
N ALA A 4 -23.68 -25.51 -5.97
CA ALA A 4 -22.93 -24.58 -5.14
C ALA A 4 -22.70 -23.29 -5.95
N ALA A 5 -23.41 -22.21 -5.59
CA ALA A 5 -23.13 -20.88 -6.10
C ALA A 5 -21.84 -20.38 -5.44
N ILE A 6 -20.75 -20.41 -6.19
CA ILE A 6 -19.47 -19.84 -5.80
C ILE A 6 -19.65 -18.33 -5.90
N ALA A 7 -19.98 -17.67 -4.78
CA ALA A 7 -19.95 -16.22 -4.70
C ALA A 7 -18.47 -15.82 -4.82
N LEU A 8 -18.03 -15.50 -6.04
CA LEU A 8 -16.76 -14.84 -6.26
C LEU A 8 -16.79 -13.54 -5.44
N PRO A 9 -15.87 -13.33 -4.49
CA PRO A 9 -15.68 -11.99 -3.98
C PRO A 9 -15.26 -11.18 -5.19
N LEU A 10 -16.14 -10.30 -5.64
CA LEU A 10 -15.76 -9.15 -6.44
C LEU A 10 -14.70 -8.45 -5.60
N ALA A 11 -13.43 -8.75 -5.91
CA ALA A 11 -12.31 -7.91 -5.58
C ALA A 11 -12.53 -6.63 -6.38
N GLY A 12 -13.48 -5.81 -5.89
CA GLY A 12 -13.58 -4.43 -6.29
C GLY A 12 -12.19 -3.88 -6.06
N SER A 13 -11.58 -3.39 -7.13
CA SER A 13 -10.43 -2.52 -7.03
C SER A 13 -10.86 -1.36 -6.13
N ALA A 14 -10.63 -1.50 -4.83
CA ALA A 14 -10.64 -0.39 -3.91
C ALA A 14 -9.54 0.50 -4.45
N ALA A 15 -9.93 1.49 -5.24
CA ALA A 15 -9.12 2.66 -5.46
C ALA A 15 -9.01 3.29 -4.07
N ALA A 16 -8.04 2.81 -3.28
CA ALA A 16 -7.54 3.62 -2.19
C ALA A 16 -6.97 4.82 -2.91
N GLU A 17 -7.75 5.91 -2.98
CA GLU A 17 -7.22 7.19 -3.39
C GLU A 17 -6.05 7.41 -2.45
N THR A 18 -4.84 7.19 -2.98
CA THR A 18 -3.64 7.15 -2.19
C THR A 18 -3.43 8.54 -1.63
N ARG A 19 -3.94 8.76 -0.43
CA ARG A 19 -3.98 10.10 0.17
C ARG A 19 -2.61 10.56 0.62
N LEU A 20 -1.66 9.63 0.64
CA LEU A 20 -0.26 9.86 0.91
C LEU A 20 0.45 10.25 -0.38
N LEU A 21 0.97 11.46 -0.41
CA LEU A 21 1.97 11.87 -1.41
C LEU A 21 3.30 11.15 -1.12
N PRO A 22 4.27 11.19 -2.05
CA PRO A 22 5.60 10.67 -1.80
C PRO A 22 6.19 11.20 -0.48
N HIS A 23 6.67 10.31 0.38
CA HIS A 23 7.17 10.67 1.71
C HIS A 23 8.66 10.35 1.85
N TYR A 24 9.44 11.32 2.30
CA TYR A 24 10.88 11.16 2.49
C TYR A 24 11.17 10.62 3.88
N THR A 25 11.95 9.56 3.96
CA THR A 25 12.44 8.94 5.20
C THR A 25 13.96 8.91 5.21
N GLY A 26 14.54 8.75 6.41
CA GLY A 26 15.99 8.66 6.59
C GLY A 26 16.57 7.26 6.33
N SER A 27 15.72 6.23 6.25
CA SER A 27 16.15 4.87 5.98
C SER A 27 15.05 4.01 5.32
N PHE A 28 15.46 2.88 4.74
CA PHE A 28 14.54 1.86 4.22
C PHE A 28 13.66 1.25 5.30
N LEU A 29 14.20 1.02 6.49
CA LEU A 29 13.44 0.46 7.61
C LEU A 29 12.30 1.40 8.03
N GLU A 30 12.59 2.71 8.09
CA GLU A 30 11.60 3.73 8.40
C GLU A 30 10.52 3.80 7.31
N CYS A 31 10.90 3.80 6.02
CA CYS A 31 9.95 3.76 4.91
C CYS A 31 9.05 2.52 4.96
N GLN A 32 9.63 1.33 5.16
CA GLN A 32 8.89 0.08 5.30
C GLN A 32 7.93 0.11 6.49
N THR A 33 8.36 0.64 7.62
CA THR A 33 7.52 0.72 8.83
C THR A 33 6.31 1.61 8.57
N LEU A 34 6.53 2.79 7.98
CA LEU A 34 5.49 3.78 7.73
C LEU A 34 4.48 3.29 6.69
N GLY A 35 4.97 2.73 5.58
CA GLY A 35 4.12 2.16 4.54
C GLY A 35 3.30 0.96 5.03
N ASN A 36 3.90 0.05 5.81
CA ASN A 36 3.18 -1.10 6.37
C ASN A 36 2.07 -0.65 7.33
N GLN A 37 2.35 0.33 8.19
CA GLN A 37 1.33 0.88 9.07
C GLN A 37 0.17 1.53 8.30
N ALA A 38 0.47 2.28 7.25
CA ALA A 38 -0.54 2.90 6.40
C ALA A 38 -1.38 1.84 5.64
N ALA A 39 -0.74 0.79 5.11
CA ALA A 39 -1.43 -0.35 4.49
C ALA A 39 -2.35 -1.06 5.49
N GLN A 40 -1.88 -1.29 6.72
CA GLN A 40 -2.67 -1.91 7.79
C GLN A 40 -3.88 -1.06 8.22
N ARG A 41 -3.77 0.27 8.13
CA ARG A 41 -4.89 1.19 8.37
C ARG A 41 -5.84 1.30 7.17
N GLY A 42 -5.51 0.68 6.03
CA GLY A 42 -6.28 0.79 4.79
C GLY A 42 -6.14 2.16 4.10
N GLU A 43 -5.08 2.92 4.40
CA GLU A 43 -4.83 4.24 3.80
C GLU A 43 -4.22 4.15 2.40
N LEU A 44 -3.63 3.01 2.07
CA LEU A 44 -3.01 2.71 0.77
C LEU A 44 -3.14 1.21 0.46
N THR A 45 -3.16 0.86 -0.83
CA THR A 45 -3.19 -0.54 -1.27
C THR A 45 -1.79 -1.15 -1.29
N GLY A 46 -0.77 -0.33 -1.55
CA GLY A 46 0.62 -0.72 -1.57
C GLY A 46 1.55 0.50 -1.56
N PHE A 47 2.84 0.23 -1.42
CA PHE A 47 3.87 1.26 -1.47
C PHE A 47 5.20 0.65 -1.90
N SER A 48 6.11 1.51 -2.37
CA SER A 48 7.48 1.17 -2.69
C SER A 48 8.43 2.13 -1.97
N CYS A 49 9.54 1.61 -1.50
CA CYS A 49 10.63 2.39 -0.92
C CYS A 49 11.78 2.44 -1.90
N VAL A 50 12.16 3.63 -2.36
CA VAL A 50 13.23 3.82 -3.34
C VAL A 50 14.30 4.71 -2.74
N GLN A 51 15.57 4.33 -2.86
CA GLN A 51 16.68 5.19 -2.43
C GLN A 51 16.97 6.25 -3.50
N GLU A 52 16.86 7.52 -3.12
CA GLU A 52 17.17 8.66 -3.98
C GLU A 52 18.17 9.58 -3.29
N GLY A 53 19.42 9.52 -3.74
CA GLY A 53 20.54 10.24 -3.13
C GLY A 53 20.77 9.79 -1.69
N HIS A 54 20.61 10.73 -0.75
CA HIS A 54 20.82 10.51 0.69
C HIS A 54 19.52 10.16 1.45
N TYR A 55 18.38 10.07 0.77
CA TYR A 55 17.08 9.80 1.37
C TYR A 55 16.46 8.53 0.79
N VAL A 56 15.44 8.02 1.48
CA VAL A 56 14.55 6.99 0.94
C VAL A 56 13.18 7.61 0.73
N VAL A 57 12.63 7.48 -0.46
CA VAL A 57 11.33 8.01 -0.84
C VAL A 57 10.32 6.88 -0.86
N MET A 58 9.24 7.03 -0.10
CA MET A 58 8.08 6.16 -0.14
C MET A 58 7.14 6.63 -1.26
N TYR A 59 6.87 5.76 -2.23
CA TYR A 59 5.90 5.96 -3.30
C TYR A 59 4.68 5.07 -3.05
N PRO A 60 3.56 5.60 -2.55
CA PRO A 60 2.36 4.81 -2.27
C PRO A 60 1.44 4.71 -3.50
N TRP A 61 0.58 3.67 -3.55
CA TRP A 61 -0.55 3.54 -4.49
C TRP A 61 -1.76 2.82 -3.86
#